data_AF-A0AE86-F1
#
_entry.id   AF-A0AE86-F1
#
_cell.length_a   1.000
_cell.length_b   1.000
_cell.length_c   1.000
_cell.angle_alpha   90.00
_cell.angle_beta   90.00
_cell.angle_gamma   90.00
#
_symmetry.space_group_name_H-M   'P 1'
#
loop_
_entity.id
_entity.type
_entity.pdbx_description
1 polymer ?
#
loop_
_entity_poly.entity_id
_entity_poly.type
_entity_poly.pdbx_seq_one_letter_code
_entity_poly.pdbx_strand_id
1 'polypeptide(L)'
;MPSADEILQKMRALQERREAAVGPLVEILARRSRLLEQLAELDEPYGKAYVDAEAAGWTPEELAKLGADEPVKRPRVRSRRSRPSTRTTGGQSSGPATEDGSLAGEIPSQNGAATADGATLGAASS
;
A
#
# COMPACT_ATOMS: atom_id res chain seq x y z
N MET A 1 -2.96 -40.57 -39.87
CA MET A 1 -3.56 -39.54 -39.01
C MET A 1 -3.61 -40.10 -37.59
N PRO A 2 -3.17 -39.35 -36.58
CA PRO A 2 -3.26 -39.82 -35.19
C PRO A 2 -4.72 -40.01 -34.79
N SER A 3 -4.99 -40.99 -33.92
CA SER A 3 -6.34 -41.22 -33.39
C SER A 3 -6.73 -40.10 -32.41
N ALA A 4 -8.03 -39.97 -32.14
CA ALA A 4 -8.52 -39.01 -31.15
C ALA A 4 -7.85 -39.21 -29.77
N ASP A 5 -7.68 -40.47 -29.36
CA ASP A 5 -7.04 -40.82 -28.08
C ASP A 5 -5.57 -40.41 -28.04
N GLU A 6 -4.82 -40.60 -29.13
CA GLU A 6 -3.42 -40.17 -29.23
C GLU A 6 -3.28 -38.65 -29.12
N ILE A 7 -4.21 -37.89 -29.71
CA ILE A 7 -4.23 -36.43 -29.60
C ILE A 7 -4.50 -36.01 -28.15
N LEU A 8 -5.50 -36.61 -27.48
CA LEU A 8 -5.83 -36.31 -26.09
C LEU A 8 -4.69 -36.65 -25.13
N GLN A 9 -4.01 -37.79 -25.34
CA GLN A 9 -2.84 -38.15 -24.53
C GLN A 9 -1.70 -37.13 -24.68
N LYS A 10 -1.41 -36.67 -25.91
CA LYS A 10 -0.38 -35.65 -26.15
C LYS A 10 -0.73 -34.32 -25.50
N MET A 11 -1.99 -33.90 -25.55
CA MET A 11 -2.45 -32.68 -24.88
C MET A 11 -2.28 -32.79 -23.36
N ARG A 12 -2.64 -33.93 -22.76
CA ARG A 12 -2.48 -34.16 -21.33
C ARG A 12 -1.01 -34.12 -20.91
N ALA A 13 -0.14 -34.81 -21.63
CA ALA A 13 1.29 -34.82 -21.34
C ALA A 13 1.92 -33.42 -21.47
N LEU A 14 1.45 -32.60 -22.42
CA LEU A 14 1.90 -31.21 -22.54
C LEU A 14 1.47 -30.38 -21.33
N GLN A 15 0.23 -30.54 -20.88
CA GLN A 15 -0.30 -29.81 -19.73
C GLN A 15 0.41 -30.23 -18.43
N GLU A 16 0.65 -31.52 -18.24
CA GLU A 16 1.41 -32.05 -17.10
C GLU A 16 2.83 -31.47 -17.04
N ARG A 17 3.51 -31.36 -18.19
CA ARG A 17 4.84 -30.72 -18.26
C ARG A 17 4.79 -29.23 -17.90
N ARG A 18 3.74 -28.52 -18.31
CA ARG A 18 3.54 -27.09 -17.95
C ARG A 18 3.30 -26.95 -16.46
N GLU A 19 2.46 -27.80 -15.87
CA GLU A 19 2.16 -27.81 -14.44
C GLU A 19 3.39 -28.16 -13.61
N ALA A 20 4.16 -29.17 -14.02
CA ALA A 20 5.41 -29.53 -13.37
C ALA A 20 6.45 -28.39 -13.42
N ALA A 21 6.52 -27.66 -14.52
CA ALA A 21 7.44 -26.52 -14.67
C ALA A 21 7.00 -25.29 -13.85
N VAL A 22 5.69 -25.03 -13.73
CA VAL A 22 5.18 -23.83 -13.05
C VAL A 22 5.14 -24.00 -11.53
N GLY A 23 5.01 -25.22 -11.01
CA GLY A 23 4.95 -25.51 -9.57
C GLY A 23 6.08 -24.84 -8.77
N PRO A 24 7.36 -25.13 -9.06
CA PRO A 24 8.48 -24.50 -8.37
C PRO A 24 8.51 -22.96 -8.51
N LEU A 25 8.09 -22.43 -9.66
CA LEU A 25 8.03 -20.99 -9.87
C LEU A 25 7.01 -20.33 -8.94
N VAL A 26 5.81 -20.92 -8.79
CA VAL A 26 4.77 -20.41 -7.89
C VAL A 26 5.24 -20.45 -6.44
N GLU A 27 5.93 -21.50 -6.02
CA GLU A 27 6.52 -21.57 -4.68
C GLU A 27 7.53 -20.44 -4.44
N ILE A 28 8.41 -20.17 -5.40
CA ILE A 28 9.38 -19.08 -5.32
C ILE A 28 8.66 -17.73 -5.24
N LEU A 29 7.61 -17.52 -6.04
CA LEU A 29 6.81 -16.29 -6.02
C LEU A 29 6.12 -16.09 -4.66
N ALA A 30 5.56 -17.14 -4.08
CA ALA A 30 4.94 -17.08 -2.76
C ALA A 30 5.97 -16.71 -1.67
N ARG A 31 7.15 -17.35 -1.69
CA ARG A 31 8.24 -17.02 -0.76
C ARG A 31 8.72 -15.57 -0.94
N ARG A 32 8.85 -15.12 -2.19
CA ARG A 32 9.24 -13.75 -2.50
C ARG A 32 8.23 -12.74 -1.96
N SER A 33 6.93 -12.98 -2.14
CA SER A 33 5.88 -12.10 -1.59
C SER A 33 6.02 -11.97 -0.08
N ARG A 34 6.16 -13.10 0.62
CA ARG A 34 6.31 -13.12 2.07
C ARG A 34 7.55 -12.36 2.55
N LEU A 35 8.69 -12.50 1.86
CA LEU A 35 9.90 -11.76 2.20
C LEU A 35 9.74 -10.25 1.99
N LEU A 36 9.02 -9.84 0.94
CA LEU A 36 8.74 -8.42 0.70
C LEU A 36 7.78 -7.85 1.75
N GLU A 37 6.79 -8.62 2.18
CA GLU A 37 5.90 -8.25 3.29
C GLU A 37 6.69 -8.07 4.60
N GLN A 38 7.55 -9.03 4.93
CA GLN A 38 8.43 -8.95 6.10
C GLN A 38 9.38 -7.75 6.05
N LEU A 39 9.91 -7.43 4.86
CA LEU A 39 10.75 -6.25 4.68
C LEU A 39 9.94 -4.97 4.91
N ALA A 40 8.74 -4.88 4.33
CA ALA A 40 7.87 -3.72 4.49
C ALA A 40 7.43 -3.49 5.94
N GLU A 41 7.23 -4.56 6.73
CA GLU A 41 6.96 -4.48 8.17
C GLU A 41 8.13 -3.86 8.96
N LEU A 42 9.37 -4.08 8.49
CA LEU A 42 10.58 -3.58 9.15
C LEU A 42 10.99 -2.16 8.71
N ASP A 43 10.53 -1.69 7.54
CA ASP A 43 10.89 -0.37 7.00
C ASP A 43 10.55 0.78 7.96
N GLU A 44 9.34 0.78 8.55
CA GLU A 44 8.89 1.84 9.45
C GLU A 44 9.66 1.89 10.79
N PRO A 45 9.81 0.79 11.55
CA PRO A 45 10.60 0.80 12.78
C PRO A 45 12.09 1.07 12.51
N TYR A 46 12.64 0.58 11.39
CA TYR A 46 14.00 0.88 10.99
C TYR A 46 14.20 2.39 10.78
N GLY A 47 13.31 3.04 10.02
CA GLY A 47 13.39 4.48 9.78
C GLY A 47 13.27 5.31 11.06
N LYS A 48 12.45 4.88 12.03
CA LYS A 48 12.36 5.52 13.36
C LYS A 48 13.67 5.38 14.13
N ALA A 49 14.21 4.16 14.23
CA ALA A 49 15.46 3.89 14.94
C ALA A 49 16.64 4.67 14.35
N TYR A 50 16.68 4.80 13.02
CA TYR A 50 17.70 5.60 12.32
C TYR A 50 17.62 7.08 12.70
N VAL A 51 16.42 7.67 12.69
CA VAL A 51 16.21 9.08 13.09
C VAL A 51 16.51 9.30 14.58
N ASP A 52 16.15 8.34 15.43
CA ASP A 52 16.46 8.40 16.87
C ASP A 52 17.99 8.35 17.11
N ALA A 53 18.72 7.58 16.32
CA ALA A 53 20.19 7.56 16.37
C ALA A 53 20.79 8.89 15.93
N GLU A 54 20.30 9.48 14.81
CA GLU A 54 20.72 10.83 14.40
C GLU A 54 20.42 11.87 15.48
N ALA A 55 19.26 11.80 16.13
CA ALA A 55 18.89 12.68 17.24
C ALA A 55 19.78 12.50 18.49
N ALA A 56 20.36 11.31 18.67
CA ALA A 56 21.35 11.02 19.69
C ALA A 56 22.78 11.44 19.32
N GLY A 57 22.98 12.03 18.14
CA GLY A 57 24.26 12.58 17.68
C GLY A 57 25.08 11.65 16.79
N TRP A 58 24.52 10.51 16.37
CA TRP A 58 25.16 9.66 15.36
C TRP A 58 25.12 10.33 14.00
N THR A 59 26.25 10.34 13.29
CA THR A 59 26.28 10.82 11.92
C THR A 59 25.87 9.71 10.94
N PRO A 60 25.31 10.06 9.76
CA PRO A 60 25.00 9.08 8.72
C PRO A 60 26.20 8.23 8.30
N GLU A 61 27.41 8.80 8.29
CA GLU A 61 28.64 8.09 7.94
C GLU A 61 29.03 7.04 8.99
N GLU A 62 28.79 7.31 10.27
CA GLU A 62 29.02 6.35 11.35
C GLU A 62 27.97 5.24 11.33
N LEU A 63 26.71 5.58 11.04
CA LEU A 63 25.64 4.59 10.86
C LEU A 63 25.90 3.68 9.65
N ALA A 64 26.34 4.24 8.52
CA ALA A 64 26.73 3.47 7.35
C ALA A 64 27.90 2.52 7.63
N LYS A 65 28.89 2.92 8.44
CA LYS A 65 29.98 2.03 8.89
C LYS A 65 29.47 0.86 9.75
N LEU A 66 28.32 1.01 10.42
CA LEU A 66 27.63 -0.04 11.15
C LEU A 66 26.69 -0.89 10.26
N GLY A 67 26.54 -0.53 8.98
CA GLY A 67 25.61 -1.16 8.05
C GLY A 67 24.17 -0.66 8.17
N ALA A 68 23.94 0.44 8.89
CA ALA A 68 22.66 1.13 8.92
C ALA A 68 22.65 2.21 7.83
N ASP A 69 22.17 1.84 6.65
CA ASP A 69 22.00 2.75 5.52
C ASP A 69 20.80 3.69 5.69
N GLU A 70 20.82 4.81 4.97
CA GLU A 70 19.74 5.78 5.01
C GLU A 70 18.40 5.18 4.53
N PRO A 71 17.32 5.26 5.33
CA PRO A 71 16.02 4.69 4.96
C PRO A 71 15.40 5.43 3.78
N VAL A 72 14.93 4.68 2.78
CA VAL A 72 14.28 5.22 1.55
C VAL A 72 13.06 6.10 1.88
N LYS A 73 12.34 5.76 2.97
CA LYS A 73 11.21 6.54 3.48
C LYS A 73 11.53 7.04 4.89
N ARG A 74 12.19 8.19 5.00
CA ARG A 74 12.39 8.84 6.29
C ARG A 74 11.04 9.22 6.92
N PRO A 75 10.76 8.83 8.17
CA PRO A 75 9.59 9.30 8.89
C PRO A 75 9.59 10.83 8.92
N ARG A 76 8.49 11.48 8.53
CA ARG A 76 8.34 12.93 8.69
C ARG A 76 8.33 13.25 10.18
N VAL A 77 9.45 13.76 10.70
CA VAL A 77 9.52 14.28 12.06
C VAL A 77 8.56 15.45 12.15
N ARG A 78 7.35 15.19 12.66
CA ARG A 78 6.38 16.23 12.92
C ARG A 78 6.95 17.03 14.08
N SER A 79 7.55 18.19 13.77
CA SER A 79 8.08 19.14 14.73
C SER A 79 7.07 19.30 15.86
N ARG A 80 7.33 18.70 17.03
CA ARG A 80 6.56 18.90 18.27
C ARG A 80 6.94 20.25 18.85
N ARG A 81 6.72 21.31 18.08
CA ARG A 81 6.68 22.67 18.63
C ARG A 81 5.28 22.91 19.18
N SER A 82 4.96 22.26 20.31
CA SER A 82 3.91 22.77 21.19
C SER A 82 4.54 23.15 22.51
N ARG A 83 4.51 24.46 22.76
CA ARG A 83 5.09 25.21 23.87
C ARG A 83 4.66 24.66 25.25
N PRO A 84 5.45 24.89 26.32
CA PRO A 84 5.00 24.63 27.67
C PRO A 84 3.85 25.61 28.03
N SER A 85 2.66 25.08 28.27
CA SER A 85 1.56 25.84 28.88
C SER A 85 1.54 25.58 30.37
N THR A 86 2.23 26.42 31.13
CA THR A 86 2.02 26.59 32.57
C THR A 86 0.85 27.56 32.80
N ARG A 87 -0.28 27.06 33.32
CA ARG A 87 -1.19 27.80 34.24
C ARG A 87 -2.34 26.93 34.78
N THR A 88 -2.17 26.48 36.03
CA THR A 88 -3.00 26.76 37.21
C THR A 88 -4.53 26.91 37.07
N THR A 89 -5.23 25.88 37.58
CA THR A 89 -6.48 25.83 38.38
C THR A 89 -7.69 26.75 38.10
N GLY A 90 -8.87 26.13 37.96
CA GLY A 90 -10.10 26.55 38.68
C GLY A 90 -11.38 26.76 37.86
N GLY A 91 -12.45 26.03 38.21
CA GLY A 91 -13.83 26.54 38.09
C GLY A 91 -14.83 25.72 37.23
N GLN A 92 -15.72 24.99 37.91
CA GLN A 92 -16.93 24.35 37.38
C GLN A 92 -18.00 25.37 36.94
N SER A 93 -18.89 25.02 35.99
CA SER A 93 -20.33 24.71 36.27
C SER A 93 -21.13 24.37 34.99
N SER A 94 -22.29 23.75 35.21
CA SER A 94 -23.12 22.94 34.32
C SER A 94 -24.17 23.71 33.47
N GLY A 95 -24.80 23.01 32.50
CA GLY A 95 -25.83 23.47 31.51
C GLY A 95 -27.21 23.90 32.07
N PRO A 96 -28.38 23.81 31.36
CA PRO A 96 -28.77 22.86 30.28
C PRO A 96 -29.73 23.39 29.15
N ALA A 97 -30.18 22.45 28.28
CA ALA A 97 -31.48 22.35 27.56
C ALA A 97 -31.73 23.22 26.30
N THR A 98 -32.45 22.86 25.23
CA THR A 98 -33.32 21.72 24.86
C THR A 98 -33.41 21.63 23.32
N GLU A 99 -33.78 20.46 22.85
CA GLU A 99 -34.13 19.97 21.49
C GLU A 99 -35.02 20.90 20.64
N ASP A 100 -34.93 20.84 19.30
CA ASP A 100 -35.90 20.11 18.45
C ASP A 100 -35.72 20.39 16.93
N GLY A 101 -35.89 19.35 16.12
CA GLY A 101 -36.39 19.37 14.74
C GLY A 101 -35.57 19.96 13.60
N SER A 102 -35.03 19.10 12.72
CA SER A 102 -35.50 19.04 11.32
C SER A 102 -34.73 17.98 10.50
N LEU A 103 -35.41 16.86 10.24
CA LEU A 103 -35.05 15.91 9.20
C LEU A 103 -35.53 16.48 7.86
N ALA A 104 -34.62 16.93 7.01
CA ALA A 104 -34.89 17.16 5.59
C ALA A 104 -33.67 16.73 4.78
N GLY A 105 -33.87 15.68 3.98
CA GLY A 105 -32.83 14.99 3.23
C GLY A 105 -32.04 15.89 2.29
N GLU A 106 -30.73 15.74 2.35
CA GLU A 106 -29.83 16.23 1.32
C GLU A 106 -29.30 14.99 0.59
N ILE A 107 -29.88 14.71 -0.58
CA ILE A 107 -29.36 13.76 -1.57
C ILE A 107 -28.45 14.59 -2.49
N PRO A 108 -27.11 14.40 -2.49
CA PRO A 108 -26.26 15.00 -3.50
C PRO A 108 -26.37 14.21 -4.80
N SER A 109 -26.95 14.88 -5.79
CA SER A 109 -27.13 14.57 -7.20
C SER A 109 -26.07 13.67 -7.85
N GLN A 110 -26.53 12.54 -8.40
CA GLN A 110 -25.89 11.81 -9.50
C GLN A 110 -25.92 12.69 -10.76
N ASN A 111 -24.77 13.27 -11.13
CA ASN A 111 -24.59 13.84 -12.47
C ASN A 111 -23.99 12.78 -13.39
N GLY A 112 -24.86 12.10 -14.13
CA GLY A 112 -24.48 11.40 -15.35
C GLY A 112 -24.42 12.39 -16.51
N ALA A 113 -23.26 12.54 -17.14
CA ALA A 113 -23.15 13.09 -18.48
C ALA A 113 -22.31 12.12 -19.32
N ALA A 114 -23.01 11.21 -19.97
CA ALA A 114 -22.50 10.48 -21.12
C ALA A 114 -22.19 11.49 -22.23
N THR A 115 -20.95 11.48 -22.72
CA THR A 115 -20.64 11.90 -24.09
C THR A 115 -20.10 10.68 -24.80
N ALA A 116 -21.03 9.94 -25.41
CA ALA A 116 -20.71 9.18 -26.59
C ALA A 116 -20.52 10.21 -27.70
N ASP A 117 -19.29 10.34 -28.20
CA ASP A 117 -19.10 10.78 -29.58
C ASP A 117 -18.20 9.78 -30.28
N GLY A 118 -18.75 9.21 -31.34
CA GLY A 118 -18.10 8.23 -32.17
C GLY A 118 -17.20 8.93 -33.18
N ALA A 119 -15.97 8.46 -33.30
CA ALA A 119 -15.17 8.67 -34.50
C ALA A 119 -14.63 7.31 -34.96
N THR A 120 -15.43 6.65 -35.78
CA THR A 120 -15.05 5.53 -36.63
C THR A 120 -14.27 6.06 -37.83
N LEU A 121 -12.97 5.79 -37.92
CA LEU A 121 -12.16 5.63 -39.15
C LEU A 121 -10.94 4.81 -38.70
N GLY A 122 -10.59 3.62 -39.18
CA GLY A 122 -10.78 3.00 -40.48
C GLY A 122 -9.40 2.69 -41.08
N ALA A 123 -9.09 1.39 -41.27
CA ALA A 123 -8.11 0.80 -42.20
C ALA A 123 -6.61 1.13 -42.01
N ALA A 124 -5.74 0.17 -41.67
CA ALA A 124 -5.13 -0.87 -42.51
C ALA A 124 -3.89 -0.42 -43.32
N SER A 125 -2.79 -1.14 -43.05
CA SER A 125 -1.68 -1.54 -43.94
C SER A 125 -0.74 -0.49 -44.55
N SER A 126 0.55 -0.67 -44.24
CA SER A 126 1.64 -0.87 -45.22
C SER A 126 2.73 -1.73 -44.58
#